data_AF-A0A8S0FH77-F1
#
_entry.id   AF-A0A8S0FH77-F1
#
_cell.length_a   1.000
_cell.length_b   1.000
_cell.length_c   1.000
_cell.angle_alpha   90.00
_cell.angle_beta   90.00
_cell.angle_gamma   90.00
#
_symmetry.space_group_name_H-M   'P 1'
#
loop_
_entity.id
_entity.type
_entity.pdbx_description
1 polymer ?
#
loop_
_entity_poly.entity_id
_entity_poly.type
_entity_poly.pdbx_seq_one_letter_code
_entity_poly.pdbx_strand_id
1 'polypeptide(L)'
;MSQKYGQPVPDRAVSLAINSRTGRTQNHFHIHISCIRPDVREQLDNNLANISSRWLPLPGGLRGHEYLARRVTESELVQRSPFMMLAEEVPEAREHMGSYGLAMVRQSDNSFVLLATQRNLLTLNRASAEEIQDHQCEILR
;
A
#
# COMPACT_ATOMS: atom_id res chain seq x y z
N MET A 1 -0.70 -16.48 6.16
CA MET A 1 0.74 -16.32 6.46
C MET A 1 1.16 -17.09 7.70
N SER A 2 0.62 -16.80 8.89
CA SER A 2 0.99 -17.46 10.17
C SER A 2 1.00 -18.99 10.14
N GLN A 3 0.00 -19.62 9.52
CA GLN A 3 -0.05 -21.09 9.36
C GLN A 3 1.20 -21.64 8.64
N LYS A 4 1.66 -20.95 7.57
CA LYS A 4 2.86 -21.34 6.83
C LYS A 4 4.14 -21.01 7.59
N TYR A 5 4.12 -19.94 8.40
CA TYR A 5 5.25 -19.53 9.22
C TYR A 5 5.45 -20.44 10.45
N GLY A 6 4.40 -21.14 10.90
CA GLY A 6 4.43 -22.03 12.06
C GLY A 6 4.17 -21.34 13.41
N GLN A 7 4.02 -20.01 13.41
CA GLN A 7 3.70 -19.21 14.59
C GLN A 7 2.95 -17.91 14.19
N PRO A 8 2.34 -17.18 15.14
CA PRO A 8 1.69 -15.91 14.83
C PRO A 8 2.63 -14.93 14.13
N VAL A 9 2.26 -14.48 12.92
CA VAL A 9 2.93 -13.38 12.22
C VAL A 9 2.38 -12.06 12.76
N PRO A 10 3.22 -11.13 13.23
CA PRO A 10 2.76 -9.83 13.71
C PRO A 10 2.12 -9.00 12.60
N ASP A 11 1.01 -8.31 12.89
CA ASP A 11 0.31 -7.48 11.89
C ASP A 11 1.19 -6.41 11.25
N ARG A 12 2.14 -5.86 12.03
CA ARG A 12 3.11 -4.86 11.55
C ARG A 12 3.99 -5.37 10.40
N ALA A 13 4.13 -6.68 10.27
CA ALA A 13 4.90 -7.32 9.20
C ALA A 13 4.06 -7.59 7.95
N VAL A 14 2.73 -7.51 8.02
CA VAL A 14 1.83 -7.83 6.90
C VAL A 14 1.56 -6.59 6.06
N SER A 15 1.54 -6.78 4.74
CA SER A 15 1.08 -5.80 3.76
C SER A 15 0.16 -6.46 2.75
N LEU A 16 -0.80 -5.68 2.25
CA LEU A 16 -1.65 -6.05 1.13
C LEU A 16 -1.32 -5.11 -0.03
N ALA A 17 -1.13 -5.64 -1.24
CA ALA A 17 -0.81 -4.83 -2.41
C ALA A 17 -1.52 -5.33 -3.66
N ILE A 18 -1.91 -4.42 -4.54
CA ILE A 18 -2.45 -4.73 -5.86
C ILE A 18 -1.77 -3.87 -6.92
N ASN A 19 -1.30 -4.55 -7.95
CA ASN A 19 -0.59 -3.92 -9.06
C ASN A 19 -1.57 -3.44 -10.14
N SER A 20 -1.20 -2.34 -10.80
CA SER A 20 -1.89 -1.86 -12.00
C SER A 20 -1.73 -2.84 -13.17
N ARG A 21 -2.41 -2.58 -14.30
CA ARG A 21 -2.25 -3.39 -15.52
C ARG A 21 -0.80 -3.43 -16.00
N THR A 22 -0.05 -2.34 -15.87
CA THR A 22 1.35 -2.31 -16.30
C THR A 22 2.31 -2.95 -15.31
N GLY A 23 1.91 -3.13 -14.06
CA GLY A 23 2.69 -3.79 -13.00
C GLY A 23 2.44 -5.28 -12.85
N ARG A 24 1.57 -5.90 -13.68
CA ARG A 24 1.18 -7.32 -13.54
C ARG A 24 1.23 -8.10 -14.85
N THR A 25 1.21 -9.42 -14.73
CA THR A 25 1.13 -10.36 -15.86
C THR A 25 -0.23 -11.07 -15.93
N GLN A 26 -0.89 -11.28 -14.80
CA GLN A 26 -2.19 -11.96 -14.73
C GLN A 26 -3.35 -10.96 -14.90
N ASN A 27 -4.34 -11.33 -15.72
CA ASN A 27 -5.53 -10.53 -16.00
C ASN A 27 -6.77 -11.00 -15.25
N HIS A 28 -6.56 -11.59 -14.07
CA HIS A 28 -7.59 -11.82 -13.07
C HIS A 28 -7.23 -11.00 -11.82
N PHE A 29 -8.23 -10.45 -11.13
CA PHE A 29 -7.98 -9.63 -9.95
C PHE A 29 -7.30 -10.45 -8.84
N HIS A 30 -6.17 -9.95 -8.31
CA HIS A 30 -5.46 -10.60 -7.21
C HIS A 30 -4.80 -9.53 -6.33
N ILE A 31 -4.87 -9.74 -5.01
CA ILE A 31 -4.18 -8.95 -3.99
C ILE A 31 -3.05 -9.81 -3.43
N HIS A 32 -1.85 -9.26 -3.39
CA HIS A 32 -0.67 -9.87 -2.81
C HIS A 32 -0.70 -9.64 -1.29
N ILE A 33 -0.79 -10.73 -0.53
CA ILE A 33 -0.70 -10.71 0.94
C ILE A 33 0.68 -11.26 1.31
N SER A 34 1.59 -10.39 1.73
CA SER A 34 2.98 -10.76 1.99
C SER A 34 3.64 -9.88 3.05
N CYS A 35 4.90 -10.16 3.36
CA CYS A 35 5.64 -9.35 4.31
C CYS A 35 5.98 -8.00 3.70
N ILE A 36 5.88 -6.93 4.50
CA ILE A 36 6.39 -5.60 4.11
C ILE A 36 7.92 -5.60 4.18
N ARG A 37 8.57 -4.82 3.31
CA ARG A 37 10.01 -4.61 3.41
C ARG A 37 10.37 -3.86 4.71
N PRO A 38 11.50 -4.17 5.37
CA PRO A 38 11.94 -3.45 6.57
C PRO A 38 12.12 -1.94 6.36
N ASP A 39 12.72 -1.53 5.24
CA ASP A 39 12.95 -0.12 4.90
C ASP A 39 11.64 0.66 4.72
N VAL A 40 10.64 0.05 4.08
CA VAL A 40 9.30 0.63 3.94
C VAL A 40 8.60 0.74 5.30
N ARG A 41 8.69 -0.31 6.14
CA ARG A 41 8.09 -0.30 7.47
C ARG A 41 8.57 0.89 8.29
N GLU A 42 9.89 1.07 8.34
CA GLU A 42 10.53 2.16 9.06
C GLU A 42 10.11 3.54 8.50
N GLN A 43 10.09 3.70 7.17
CA GLN A 43 9.65 4.94 6.54
C GLN A 43 8.19 5.31 6.87
N LEU A 44 7.29 4.33 6.90
CA LEU A 44 5.89 4.55 7.26
C LEU A 44 5.73 4.89 8.75
N ASP A 45 6.52 4.26 9.62
CA ASP A 45 6.49 4.53 11.06
C ASP A 45 7.01 5.94 11.37
N ASN A 46 8.09 6.36 10.70
CA ASN A 46 8.66 7.70 10.82
C ASN A 46 7.72 8.81 10.29
N ASN A 47 6.78 8.46 9.41
CA ASN A 47 5.79 9.39 8.85
C ASN A 47 4.42 9.32 9.53
N LEU A 48 4.26 8.59 10.64
CA LEU A 48 2.97 8.40 11.32
C LEU A 48 2.21 9.72 11.52
N ALA A 49 2.88 10.75 12.04
CA ALA A 49 2.26 12.05 12.34
C ALA A 49 1.93 12.88 11.08
N ASN A 50 2.55 12.57 9.93
CA ASN A 50 2.34 13.27 8.66
C ASN A 50 1.20 12.65 7.83
N ILE A 51 0.79 11.41 8.15
CA ILE A 51 -0.25 10.69 7.41
C ILE A 51 -1.62 11.03 8.00
N SER A 52 -2.38 11.85 7.29
CA SER A 52 -3.72 12.31 7.68
C SER A 52 -4.85 11.48 7.07
N SER A 53 -6.11 11.78 7.39
CA SER A 53 -7.28 11.19 6.75
C SER A 53 -7.56 11.68 5.32
N ARG A 54 -6.75 12.61 4.80
CA ARG A 54 -6.75 13.04 3.40
C ARG A 54 -5.61 12.39 2.64
N TRP A 55 -5.85 12.04 1.38
CA TRP A 55 -4.78 11.62 0.48
C TRP A 55 -3.78 12.75 0.26
N LEU A 56 -2.53 12.54 0.67
CA LEU A 56 -1.42 13.46 0.48
C LEU A 56 -0.18 12.69 0.06
N PRO A 57 0.74 13.28 -0.73
CA PRO A 57 2.02 12.66 -1.02
C PRO A 57 2.76 12.29 0.27
N LEU A 58 3.19 11.04 0.37
CA LEU A 58 4.03 10.55 1.46
C LEU A 58 5.41 11.22 1.34
N PRO A 59 5.91 11.91 2.38
CA PRO A 59 7.23 12.52 2.34
C PRO A 59 8.32 11.49 2.01
N GLY A 60 9.10 11.77 0.96
CA GLY A 60 10.16 10.88 0.45
C GLY A 60 9.70 9.79 -0.51
N GLY A 61 8.38 9.58 -0.67
CA GLY A 61 7.84 8.49 -1.48
C GLY A 61 8.20 7.11 -0.93
N LEU A 62 8.08 6.07 -1.76
CA LEU A 62 8.58 4.72 -1.47
C LEU A 62 9.26 4.18 -2.73
N ARG A 63 10.39 3.49 -2.58
CA ARG A 63 11.13 2.86 -3.69
C ARG A 63 11.50 3.81 -4.84
N GLY A 64 11.61 5.11 -4.57
CA GLY A 64 11.89 6.14 -5.58
C GLY A 64 10.64 6.56 -6.39
N HIS A 65 9.45 6.22 -5.93
CA HIS A 65 8.17 6.54 -6.56
C HIS A 65 7.29 7.36 -5.63
N GLU A 66 6.47 8.23 -6.22
CA GLU A 66 5.47 8.98 -5.48
C GLU A 66 4.35 8.04 -5.02
N TYR A 67 3.98 8.19 -3.76
CA TYR A 67 2.86 7.50 -3.16
C TYR A 67 1.98 8.52 -2.46
N LEU A 68 0.69 8.54 -2.78
CA LEU A 68 -0.29 9.16 -1.91
C LEU A 68 -0.52 8.24 -0.72
N ALA A 69 -0.57 8.80 0.48
CA ALA A 69 -0.88 8.10 1.71
C ALA A 69 -2.16 8.69 2.33
N ARG A 70 -3.01 7.81 2.86
CA ARG A 70 -4.21 8.19 3.62
C ARG A 70 -4.35 7.26 4.81
N ARG A 71 -4.50 7.85 5.99
CA ARG A 71 -4.87 7.14 7.22
C ARG A 71 -6.32 6.70 7.15
N VAL A 72 -6.59 5.49 7.62
CA VAL A 72 -7.94 4.93 7.69
C VAL A 72 -8.09 4.06 8.94
N THR A 73 -9.27 4.07 9.53
CA THR A 73 -9.62 3.19 10.65
C THR A 73 -10.26 1.87 10.17
N GLU A 74 -10.30 0.86 11.04
CA GLU A 74 -11.02 -0.39 10.74
C GLU A 74 -12.50 -0.15 10.47
N SER A 75 -13.16 0.73 11.24
CA SER A 75 -14.56 1.06 11.04
C SER A 75 -14.82 1.72 9.68
N GLU A 76 -13.92 2.59 9.21
CA GLU A 76 -14.00 3.14 7.85
C GLU A 76 -13.82 2.06 6.76
N LEU A 77 -12.89 1.12 6.95
CA LEU A 77 -12.63 0.03 5.99
C LEU A 77 -13.81 -0.93 5.83
N VAL A 78 -14.61 -1.10 6.90
CA VAL A 78 -15.87 -1.89 6.83
C VAL A 78 -16.92 -1.19 5.97
N GLN A 79 -16.90 0.15 5.90
CA GLN A 79 -17.88 0.93 5.15
C GLN A 79 -17.47 1.19 3.70
N ARG A 80 -16.19 1.44 3.44
CA ARG A 80 -15.67 1.80 2.12
C ARG A 80 -14.38 1.04 1.82
N SER A 81 -14.24 0.53 0.60
CA SER A 81 -12.99 -0.08 0.16
C SER A 81 -11.96 1.00 -0.18
N PRO A 82 -10.64 0.66 -0.17
CA PRO A 82 -9.60 1.58 -0.63
C PRO A 82 -9.82 2.12 -2.05
N PHE A 83 -10.45 1.33 -2.93
CA PHE A 83 -10.79 1.75 -4.29
C PHE A 83 -11.87 2.83 -4.32
N MET A 84 -12.89 2.72 -3.46
CA MET A 84 -13.94 3.74 -3.35
C MET A 84 -13.35 5.05 -2.82
N MET A 85 -12.54 4.98 -1.76
CA MET A 85 -11.87 6.15 -1.19
C MET A 85 -10.94 6.82 -2.21
N LEU A 86 -10.19 6.06 -3.01
CA LEU A 86 -9.36 6.63 -4.07
C LEU A 86 -10.22 7.34 -5.13
N ALA A 87 -11.26 6.67 -5.64
CA ALA A 87 -12.10 7.17 -6.72
C ALA A 87 -12.92 8.41 -6.33
N GLU A 88 -13.31 8.53 -5.07
CA GLU A 88 -14.13 9.64 -4.56
C GLU A 88 -13.29 10.84 -4.12
N GLU A 89 -12.07 10.62 -3.63
CA GLU A 89 -11.32 11.63 -2.89
C GLU A 89 -10.08 12.15 -3.63
N VAL A 90 -9.57 11.43 -4.65
CA VAL A 90 -8.41 11.88 -5.45
C VAL A 90 -8.88 12.38 -6.82
N PRO A 91 -8.54 13.64 -7.21
CA PRO A 91 -8.90 14.19 -8.51
C PRO A 91 -8.48 13.27 -9.65
N GLU A 92 -9.36 13.13 -10.65
CA GLU A 92 -9.16 12.34 -11.88
C GLU A 92 -8.94 10.83 -11.67
N ALA A 93 -8.78 10.35 -10.43
CA ALA A 93 -8.51 8.94 -10.16
C ALA A 93 -9.66 8.04 -10.61
N ARG A 94 -10.91 8.50 -10.48
CA ARG A 94 -12.11 7.75 -10.90
C ARG A 94 -12.08 7.33 -12.37
N GLU A 95 -11.59 8.21 -13.24
CA GLU A 95 -11.51 7.97 -14.69
C GLU A 95 -10.22 7.20 -15.07
N HIS A 96 -9.26 7.11 -14.15
CA HIS A 96 -7.93 6.56 -14.39
C HIS A 96 -7.54 5.44 -13.40
N MET A 97 -8.51 4.77 -12.78
CA MET A 97 -8.27 3.74 -11.75
C MET A 97 -7.27 2.65 -12.21
N GLY A 98 -7.31 2.26 -13.48
CA GLY A 98 -6.40 1.25 -14.03
C GLY A 98 -4.92 1.67 -14.11
N SER A 99 -4.61 2.95 -13.89
CA SER A 99 -3.26 3.50 -13.82
C SER A 99 -2.65 3.47 -12.41
N TYR A 100 -3.46 3.14 -11.40
CA TYR A 100 -3.03 3.09 -10.01
C TYR A 100 -2.71 1.66 -9.54
N GLY A 101 -1.72 1.56 -8.67
CA GLY A 101 -1.50 0.44 -7.78
C GLY A 101 -1.84 0.89 -6.36
N LEU A 102 -2.42 0.00 -5.56
CA LEU A 102 -2.81 0.29 -4.19
C LEU A 102 -2.13 -0.67 -3.21
N ALA A 103 -1.82 -0.18 -2.01
CA ALA A 103 -1.41 -1.02 -0.90
C ALA A 103 -2.04 -0.59 0.42
N MET A 104 -2.02 -1.50 1.40
CA MET A 104 -2.54 -1.29 2.75
C MET A 104 -1.60 -1.91 3.77
N VAL A 105 -1.31 -1.16 4.82
CA VAL A 105 -0.38 -1.54 5.90
C VAL A 105 -0.95 -1.05 7.24
N ARG A 106 -0.84 -1.86 8.30
CA ARG A 106 -1.24 -1.43 9.66
C ARG A 106 -0.20 -0.48 10.24
N GLN A 107 -0.63 0.59 10.91
CA GLN A 107 0.22 1.55 11.61
C GLN A 107 0.39 1.16 13.09
N SER A 108 1.35 1.80 13.78
CA SER A 108 1.68 1.50 15.18
C SER A 108 0.58 1.85 16.19
N ASP A 109 -0.35 2.73 15.82
CA ASP A 109 -1.51 3.12 16.62
C ASP A 109 -2.79 2.37 16.25
N ASN A 110 -2.63 1.20 15.62
CA ASN A 110 -3.69 0.28 15.17
C ASN A 110 -4.60 0.79 14.05
N SER A 111 -4.40 2.02 13.55
CA SER A 111 -4.99 2.43 12.28
C SER A 111 -4.30 1.73 11.10
N PHE A 112 -4.78 2.00 9.89
CA PHE A 112 -4.16 1.56 8.64
C PHE A 112 -3.73 2.78 7.83
N VAL A 113 -2.68 2.61 7.02
CA VAL A 113 -2.35 3.51 5.93
C VAL A 113 -2.71 2.83 4.61
N LEU A 114 -3.49 3.54 3.80
CA LEU A 114 -3.71 3.26 2.40
C LEU A 114 -2.66 4.00 1.58
N LEU A 115 -2.10 3.31 0.60
CA LEU A 115 -1.05 3.80 -0.27
C LEU A 115 -1.54 3.71 -1.72
N ALA A 116 -1.36 4.77 -2.49
CA ALA A 116 -1.70 4.80 -3.92
C ALA A 116 -0.53 5.34 -4.73
N THR A 117 -0.11 4.60 -5.75
CA THR A 117 0.96 4.99 -6.67
C THR A 117 0.43 4.97 -8.10
N GLN A 118 0.69 6.02 -8.87
CA GLN A 118 0.21 6.15 -10.24
C GLN A 118 1.34 5.90 -11.24
N ARG A 119 1.00 5.25 -12.35
CA ARG A 119 1.95 4.99 -13.44
C ARG A 119 2.57 6.30 -13.92
N ASN A 120 3.90 6.35 -13.96
CA ASN A 120 4.65 7.49 -14.44
C ASN A 120 5.87 7.02 -15.26
N LEU A 121 6.02 7.54 -16.48
CA LEU A 121 7.09 7.11 -17.38
C LEU A 121 8.46 7.65 -16.97
N LEU A 122 8.54 8.89 -16.48
CA LEU A 122 9.79 9.57 -16.13
C LEU A 122 10.48 8.88 -14.96
N THR A 123 9.71 8.44 -13.97
CA THR A 123 10.22 7.71 -12.81
C THR A 123 10.24 6.19 -13.03
N LEU A 124 9.92 5.72 -14.24
CA LEU A 124 9.78 4.29 -14.58
C LEU A 124 8.78 3.54 -13.68
N ASN A 125 7.84 4.27 -13.07
CA ASN A 125 6.83 3.73 -12.18
C ASN A 125 5.74 3.00 -12.97
N ARG A 126 5.67 1.68 -12.79
CA ARG A 126 4.67 0.80 -13.43
C ARG A 126 3.38 0.68 -12.61
N ALA A 127 3.26 1.45 -11.52
CA ALA A 127 2.21 1.32 -10.51
C ALA A 127 2.11 -0.11 -9.98
N SER A 128 3.25 -0.65 -9.56
CA SER A 128 3.40 -2.00 -9.02
C SER A 128 3.52 -1.92 -7.50
N ALA A 129 2.38 -1.82 -6.81
CA ALA A 129 2.38 -1.64 -5.35
C ALA A 129 3.05 -2.79 -4.59
N GLU A 130 3.17 -3.98 -5.18
CA GLU A 130 3.94 -5.11 -4.65
C GLU A 130 5.42 -4.76 -4.38
N GLU A 131 5.97 -3.68 -4.96
CA GLU A 131 7.35 -3.26 -4.72
C GLU A 131 7.66 -2.87 -3.26
N ILE A 132 6.63 -2.63 -2.45
CA ILE A 132 6.79 -2.36 -1.02
C ILE A 132 6.96 -3.64 -0.19
N GLN A 133 6.80 -4.81 -0.81
CA GLN A 133 6.80 -6.11 -0.18
C GLN A 133 8.16 -6.80 -0.28
N ASP A 134 8.46 -7.65 0.70
CA ASP A 134 9.57 -8.58 0.69
C ASP A 134 9.03 -10.00 0.86
N HIS A 135 9.01 -10.77 -0.21
CA HIS A 135 8.51 -12.15 -0.17
C HIS A 135 9.47 -13.12 0.54
N GLN A 136 10.70 -12.70 0.85
CA GLN A 136 11.63 -13.45 1.70
C GLN A 136 11.43 -13.18 3.20
N CYS A 137 10.57 -12.21 3.54
CA CYS A 137 10.16 -11.89 4.91
C CYS A 137 11.31 -11.61 5.87
N GLU A 138 12.30 -10.81 5.46
CA GLU A 138 13.45 -10.43 6.31
C GLU A 138 12.99 -9.75 7.61
N ILE A 139 11.86 -9.04 7.59
CA ILE A 139 11.25 -8.40 8.76
C ILE A 139 10.86 -9.36 9.89
N LEU A 140 10.80 -10.68 9.62
CA LEU A 140 10.45 -11.70 10.60
C LEU A 140 11.68 -12.41 11.19
N ARG A 141 12.88 -12.10 10.70
CA ARG A 141 14.14 -12.72 11.16
C ARG A 141 14.71 -12.04 12.40
#